data_AF-A0A9D5RYI3-F1
#
_entry.id   AF-A0A9D5RYI3-F1
#
_cell.length_a   1.000
_cell.length_b   1.000
_cell.length_c   1.000
_cell.angle_alpha   90.00
_cell.angle_beta   90.00
_cell.angle_gamma   90.00
#
_symmetry.space_group_name_H-M   'P 1'
#
loop_
_entity.id
_entity.type
_entity.pdbx_description
1 polymer ?
#
loop_
_entity_poly.entity_id
_entity_poly.type
_entity_poly.pdbx_seq_one_letter_code
_entity_poly.pdbx_strand_id
1 'polypeptide(L)'
;MKRKGFTLIELLAVIVILAIIALIAVPVIMNIISKARESAFKDTMYGIVKAGELYYAEELLTEDITFTFTEDGVSPSGLNIKGSLPTSGSMTVTKEGKIILNATDGTYTATKEEAGEEIKIVKNEDVEETPEVSVAKALSELAKTNDFAASIDACATSGTCAVGTKFAIEVAPGDIKNFYVVSDVGNQVTLIMDRNVDEETVAWIAQGDYVKAGGTAWNDWSDNNTFGPITALNYLESQTSEWTNIAAKEFTLTDSVYGMLTRANARARMLTYTEANAIIEYDWSYGNLGSDNPPYGYWTSSAYADDVFRAWPVDYEGGIYDDDVYYDGSYGVRPVIELSK
;
A
#
# COMPACT_ATOMS: atom_id res chain seq x y z
N MET A 1 40.95 61.58 -32.66
CA MET A 1 40.81 60.11 -32.82
C MET A 1 39.32 59.77 -32.78
N LYS A 2 38.73 59.24 -33.87
CA LYS A 2 37.32 58.81 -33.85
C LYS A 2 37.23 57.50 -33.07
N ARG A 3 36.57 57.52 -31.91
CA ARG A 3 36.22 56.31 -31.16
C ARG A 3 35.07 55.62 -31.90
N LYS A 4 35.31 54.41 -32.40
CA LYS A 4 34.23 53.56 -32.93
C LYS A 4 33.41 53.08 -31.72
N GLY A 5 32.19 53.59 -31.57
CA GLY A 5 31.25 53.09 -30.57
C GLY A 5 30.63 51.78 -31.05
N PHE A 6 30.39 50.85 -30.13
CA PHE A 6 29.61 49.65 -30.41
C PHE A 6 28.19 50.03 -30.84
N THR A 7 27.68 49.37 -31.86
CA THR A 7 26.31 49.55 -32.32
C THR A 7 25.37 48.68 -31.47
N LEU A 8 24.12 49.13 -31.31
CA LEU A 8 23.12 48.36 -30.56
C LEU A 8 22.87 46.98 -31.19
N ILE A 9 23.02 46.85 -32.51
CA ILE A 9 22.83 45.57 -33.20
C ILE A 9 23.94 44.55 -32.88
N GLU A 10 25.18 45.00 -32.72
CA GLU A 10 26.29 44.13 -32.30
C GLU A 10 26.09 43.63 -30.87
N LEU A 11 25.63 44.51 -29.97
CA LEU A 11 25.32 44.13 -28.59
C LEU A 11 24.15 43.14 -28.53
N LEU A 12 23.12 43.37 -29.35
CA LEU A 12 21.95 42.50 -29.43
C LEU A 12 22.34 41.09 -29.92
N ALA A 13 23.16 41.00 -30.98
CA ALA A 13 23.62 39.72 -31.52
C ALA A 13 24.38 38.89 -30.47
N VAL A 14 25.22 39.53 -29.65
CA VAL A 14 25.97 38.84 -28.57
C VAL A 14 25.03 38.30 -27.50
N ILE A 15 24.04 39.09 -27.05
CA ILE A 15 23.09 38.65 -26.02
C ILE A 15 22.25 37.48 -26.54
N VAL A 16 21.83 37.50 -27.81
CA VAL A 16 21.10 36.39 -28.43
C VAL A 16 21.94 35.10 -28.44
N ILE A 17 23.21 35.18 -28.82
CA ILE A 17 24.10 34.01 -28.82
C ILE A 17 24.31 33.49 -27.39
N LEU A 18 24.55 34.37 -26.41
CA LEU A 18 24.72 33.97 -25.01
C LEU A 18 23.45 33.32 -24.43
N ALA A 19 22.27 33.82 -24.79
CA ALA A 19 21.00 33.24 -24.37
C ALA A 19 20.82 31.80 -24.90
N ILE A 20 21.15 31.55 -26.17
CA ILE A 20 21.07 30.21 -26.77
C ILE A 20 22.07 29.25 -26.09
N ILE A 21 23.31 29.70 -25.85
CA ILE A 21 24.31 28.88 -25.16
C ILE A 21 23.85 28.56 -23.73
N ALA A 22 23.34 29.55 -22.99
CA ALA A 22 22.84 29.37 -21.64
C ALA A 22 21.66 28.38 -21.58
N LEU A 23 20.72 28.47 -22.53
CA LEU A 23 19.57 27.57 -22.62
C LEU A 23 19.97 26.09 -22.71
N ILE A 24 21.04 25.78 -23.46
CA ILE A 24 21.55 24.41 -23.62
C ILE A 24 22.45 24.02 -22.44
N ALA A 25 23.29 24.94 -21.95
CA ALA A 25 24.30 24.64 -20.93
C ALA A 25 23.70 24.41 -19.54
N VAL A 26 22.67 25.17 -19.14
CA VAL A 26 22.06 25.08 -17.80
C VAL A 26 21.57 23.66 -17.47
N PRO A 27 20.71 22.99 -18.26
CA PRO A 27 20.25 21.64 -17.93
C PRO A 27 21.39 20.61 -17.90
N VAL A 28 22.39 20.75 -18.78
CA VAL A 28 23.57 19.85 -18.81
C VAL A 28 24.40 20.00 -17.54
N ILE A 29 24.66 21.23 -17.11
CA ILE A 29 25.42 21.51 -15.88
C ILE A 29 24.65 21.00 -14.65
N MET A 30 23.34 21.19 -14.60
CA MET A 30 22.50 20.67 -13.51
C MET A 30 22.58 19.14 -13.42
N ASN A 31 22.55 18.43 -14.55
CA ASN A 31 22.70 16.98 -14.57
C ASN A 31 24.09 16.51 -14.10
N ILE A 32 25.16 17.22 -14.50
CA ILE A 32 26.53 16.90 -14.04
C ILE A 32 26.64 17.10 -12.52
N ILE A 33 26.10 18.19 -11.98
CA ILE A 33 26.09 18.47 -10.54
C ILE A 33 25.31 17.38 -9.79
N SER A 34 24.14 17.00 -10.30
CA SER A 34 23.31 15.93 -9.69
C SER A 34 24.09 14.61 -9.60
N LYS A 35 24.71 14.17 -10.71
CA LYS A 35 25.52 12.94 -10.73
C LYS A 35 26.73 13.02 -9.80
N ALA A 36 27.38 14.19 -9.72
CA ALA A 36 28.50 14.39 -8.81
C ALA A 36 28.08 14.30 -7.34
N ARG A 37 26.90 14.85 -6.99
CA ARG A 37 26.33 14.76 -5.63
C ARG A 37 25.95 13.32 -5.28
N GLU A 38 25.26 12.62 -6.18
CA GLU A 38 24.91 11.21 -6.01
C GLU A 38 26.15 10.34 -5.77
N SER A 39 27.20 10.52 -6.59
CA SER A 39 28.46 9.79 -6.43
C SER A 39 29.14 10.09 -5.10
N ALA A 40 29.16 11.36 -4.67
CA ALA A 40 29.76 11.74 -3.40
C ALA A 40 28.99 11.15 -2.20
N PHE A 41 27.65 11.12 -2.27
CA PHE A 41 26.82 10.47 -1.27
C PHE A 41 27.07 8.95 -1.23
N LYS A 42 27.12 8.31 -2.41
CA LYS A 42 27.45 6.89 -2.54
C LYS A 42 28.79 6.55 -1.88
N ASP A 43 29.84 7.31 -2.16
CA ASP A 43 31.16 7.13 -1.57
C ASP A 43 31.14 7.29 -0.04
N THR A 44 30.34 8.24 0.46
CA THR A 44 30.14 8.45 1.90
C THR A 44 29.51 7.21 2.55
N MET A 45 28.47 6.63 1.94
CA MET A 45 27.80 5.44 2.46
C MET A 45 28.71 4.21 2.47
N TYR A 46 29.55 4.02 1.43
CA TYR A 46 30.57 2.97 1.46
C TYR A 46 31.59 3.17 2.59
N GLY A 47 31.96 4.43 2.87
CA GLY A 47 32.79 4.78 4.02
C GLY A 47 32.15 4.37 5.35
N ILE A 48 30.84 4.59 5.51
CA ILE A 48 30.07 4.20 6.70
C ILE A 48 30.00 2.68 6.85
N VAL A 49 29.67 1.96 5.77
CA VAL A 49 29.63 0.49 5.77
C VAL A 49 30.99 -0.08 6.18
N LYS A 50 32.08 0.46 5.64
CA LYS A 50 33.44 0.04 6.00
C LYS A 50 33.78 0.33 7.47
N ALA A 51 33.27 1.43 8.03
CA ALA A 51 33.44 1.72 9.44
C ALA A 51 32.69 0.71 10.32
N GLY A 52 31.48 0.28 9.90
CA GLY A 52 30.73 -0.79 10.56
C GLY A 52 31.43 -2.16 10.48
N GLU A 53 32.00 -2.50 9.32
CA GLU A 53 32.80 -3.72 9.14
C GLU A 53 34.05 -3.73 10.04
N LEU A 54 34.74 -2.59 10.15
CA LEU A 54 35.88 -2.45 11.04
C LEU A 54 35.47 -2.57 12.51
N TYR A 55 34.36 -1.94 12.89
CA TYR A 55 33.82 -2.02 14.24
C TYR A 55 33.51 -3.48 14.64
N TYR A 56 32.88 -4.25 13.74
CA TYR A 56 32.65 -5.68 13.96
C TYR A 56 33.96 -6.45 14.18
N ALA A 57 34.99 -6.16 13.37
CA ALA A 57 36.29 -6.81 13.47
C ALA A 57 37.03 -6.47 14.78
N GLU A 58 36.76 -5.32 15.38
CA GLU A 58 37.38 -4.87 16.64
C GLU A 58 36.65 -5.40 17.89
N GLU A 59 35.31 -5.39 17.90
CA GLU A 59 34.51 -5.60 19.12
C GLU A 59 33.95 -7.02 19.31
N LEU A 60 34.08 -7.93 18.33
CA LEU A 60 33.59 -9.33 18.40
C LEU A 60 32.17 -9.44 18.99
N LEU A 61 31.20 -8.94 18.23
CA LEU A 61 29.82 -8.76 18.70
C LEU A 61 29.14 -10.08 19.10
N THR A 62 28.48 -10.07 20.26
CA THR A 62 27.59 -11.16 20.72
C THR A 62 26.12 -10.92 20.35
N GLU A 63 25.76 -9.68 20.08
CA GLU A 63 24.42 -9.23 19.70
C GLU A 63 24.51 -8.16 18.61
N ASP A 64 23.40 -7.95 17.89
CA ASP A 64 23.31 -6.92 16.86
C ASP A 64 23.36 -5.52 17.52
N ILE A 65 24.03 -4.59 16.86
CA ILE A 65 24.11 -3.19 17.30
C ILE A 65 23.64 -2.25 16.20
N THR A 66 22.73 -1.35 16.55
CA THR A 66 22.22 -0.32 15.64
C THR A 66 22.81 1.03 16.01
N PHE A 67 23.43 1.66 15.01
CA PHE A 67 23.91 3.03 15.05
C PHE A 67 22.92 3.94 14.34
N THR A 68 22.38 4.92 15.05
CA THR A 68 21.49 5.95 14.50
C THR A 68 22.31 7.17 14.11
N PHE A 69 22.07 7.69 12.92
CA PHE A 69 22.61 8.94 12.40
C PHE A 69 21.60 10.06 12.65
N THR A 70 22.08 11.17 13.17
CA THR A 70 21.32 12.40 13.38
C THR A 70 22.21 13.59 13.03
N GLU A 71 21.62 14.77 12.84
CA GLU A 71 22.38 16.01 12.64
C GLU A 71 23.39 16.28 13.78
N ASP A 72 23.07 15.84 15.00
CA ASP A 72 23.88 16.01 16.20
C ASP A 72 25.02 14.98 16.34
N GLY A 73 25.07 13.96 15.47
CA GLY A 73 26.11 12.93 15.45
C GLY A 73 25.57 11.50 15.37
N VAL A 74 26.40 10.55 15.81
CA VAL A 74 26.11 9.10 15.73
C VAL A 74 25.98 8.51 17.14
N SER A 75 24.93 7.70 17.34
CA SER A 75 24.65 7.02 18.61
C SER A 75 24.36 5.54 18.39
N PRO A 76 24.93 4.60 19.16
CA PRO A 76 25.93 4.81 20.21
C PRO A 76 27.30 5.25 19.64
N SER A 77 28.15 5.84 20.48
CA SER A 77 29.51 6.24 20.06
C SER A 77 30.40 5.02 19.83
N GLY A 78 31.23 5.03 18.78
CA GLY A 78 32.17 3.93 18.50
C GLY A 78 32.53 3.79 17.03
N LEU A 79 31.68 4.29 16.13
CA LEU A 79 31.98 4.32 14.70
C LEU A 79 32.95 5.46 14.34
N ASN A 80 34.08 5.10 13.71
CA ASN A 80 35.02 6.06 13.16
C ASN A 80 34.71 6.35 11.69
N ILE A 81 33.75 7.25 11.46
CA ILE A 81 33.36 7.67 10.12
C ILE A 81 34.17 8.90 9.72
N LYS A 82 34.81 8.85 8.55
CA LYS A 82 35.48 10.00 7.93
C LYS A 82 34.57 10.60 6.86
N GLY A 83 34.27 11.88 6.97
CA GLY A 83 33.46 12.62 5.99
C GLY A 83 32.22 13.25 6.63
N SER A 84 31.29 13.68 5.78
CA SER A 84 29.98 14.19 6.22
C SER A 84 29.12 13.04 6.70
N LEU A 85 28.36 13.26 7.78
CA LEU A 85 27.35 12.30 8.22
C LEU A 85 26.08 12.45 7.37
N PRO A 86 25.28 11.38 7.21
CA PRO A 86 23.91 11.51 6.75
C PRO A 86 23.11 12.37 7.75
N THR A 87 22.11 13.09 7.25
CA THR A 87 21.18 13.90 8.05
C THR A 87 20.39 13.03 9.03
N SER A 88 19.95 11.85 8.58
CA SER A 88 19.23 10.90 9.42
C SER A 88 19.36 9.46 8.92
N GLY A 89 19.07 8.50 9.79
CA GLY A 89 18.95 7.08 9.43
C GLY A 89 19.60 6.16 10.44
N SER A 90 19.88 4.93 10.02
CA SER A 90 20.59 3.96 10.86
C SER A 90 21.41 2.96 10.07
N MET A 91 22.40 2.38 10.74
CA MET A 91 23.17 1.23 10.29
C MET A 91 23.13 0.17 11.40
N THR A 92 22.76 -1.05 11.07
CA THR A 92 22.84 -2.19 11.97
C THR A 92 23.99 -3.09 11.57
N VAL A 93 24.88 -3.37 12.53
CA VAL A 93 25.93 -4.38 12.42
C VAL A 93 25.44 -5.62 13.14
N THR A 94 25.19 -6.70 12.41
CA THR A 94 24.73 -7.95 13.01
C THR A 94 25.87 -8.68 13.69
N LYS A 95 25.54 -9.56 14.65
CA LYS A 95 26.50 -10.46 15.31
C LYS A 95 27.22 -11.42 14.36
N GLU A 96 26.72 -11.62 13.13
CA GLU A 96 27.41 -12.38 12.09
C GLU A 96 28.31 -11.51 11.20
N GLY A 97 28.45 -10.22 11.50
CA GLY A 97 29.25 -9.26 10.74
C GLY A 97 28.57 -8.73 9.50
N LYS A 98 27.24 -8.84 9.40
CA LYS A 98 26.46 -8.29 8.28
C LYS A 98 26.13 -6.82 8.54
N ILE A 99 26.08 -6.02 7.49
CA ILE A 99 25.73 -4.60 7.57
C ILE A 99 24.41 -4.34 6.86
N ILE A 100 23.41 -3.90 7.61
CA ILE A 100 22.13 -3.37 7.11
C ILE A 100 22.20 -1.85 7.26
N LEU A 101 21.83 -1.10 6.23
CA LEU A 101 21.93 0.36 6.22
C LEU A 101 20.66 0.97 5.63
N ASN A 102 20.15 2.01 6.28
CA ASN A 102 19.15 2.92 5.73
C ASN A 102 19.47 4.34 6.20
N ALA A 103 20.02 5.19 5.32
CA ALA A 103 20.43 6.54 5.69
C ALA A 103 20.22 7.57 4.57
N THR A 104 19.94 8.83 4.93
CA THR A 104 19.64 9.90 3.98
C THR A 104 20.39 11.20 4.30
N ASP A 105 20.79 11.95 3.29
CA ASP A 105 21.27 13.34 3.39
C ASP A 105 20.17 14.39 3.13
N GLY A 106 18.92 13.94 3.05
CA GLY A 106 17.76 14.76 2.68
C GLY A 106 17.53 14.87 1.17
N THR A 107 18.55 14.67 0.33
CA THR A 107 18.43 14.65 -1.14
C THR A 107 18.51 13.23 -1.71
N TYR A 108 19.24 12.32 -1.07
CA TYR A 108 19.41 10.92 -1.46
C TYR A 108 19.22 10.02 -0.24
N THR A 109 18.70 8.81 -0.46
CA THR A 109 18.58 7.73 0.51
C THR A 109 19.39 6.53 0.02
N ALA A 110 20.11 5.92 0.95
CA ALA A 110 20.93 4.73 0.72
C ALA A 110 20.36 3.55 1.49
N THR A 111 20.09 2.44 0.80
CA THR A 111 19.63 1.19 1.42
C THR A 111 20.56 0.03 1.13
N LYS A 112 20.69 -0.85 2.12
CA LYS A 112 21.34 -2.16 2.03
C LYS A 112 20.59 -3.11 2.96
N GLU A 113 19.91 -4.10 2.39
CA GLU A 113 18.98 -4.96 3.13
C GLU A 113 19.64 -6.29 3.53
N GLU A 114 20.61 -6.79 2.75
CA GLU A 114 21.34 -8.02 3.08
C GLU A 114 22.87 -7.93 2.92
N ALA A 115 23.56 -8.93 3.48
CA ALA A 115 25.01 -9.06 3.36
C ALA A 115 25.44 -9.48 1.95
N GLY A 116 26.27 -8.65 1.33
CA GLY A 116 26.75 -8.86 -0.04
C GLY A 116 25.92 -8.12 -1.09
N GLU A 117 24.78 -7.54 -0.72
CA GLU A 117 24.09 -6.58 -1.58
C GLU A 117 24.90 -5.29 -1.74
N GLU A 118 24.90 -4.75 -2.96
CA GLU A 118 25.42 -3.42 -3.22
C GLU A 118 24.52 -2.36 -2.57
N ILE A 119 25.12 -1.25 -2.13
CA ILE A 119 24.36 -0.11 -1.62
C ILE A 119 23.53 0.47 -2.77
N LYS A 120 22.21 0.44 -2.63
CA LYS A 120 21.27 1.10 -3.53
C LYS A 120 21.18 2.56 -3.12
N ILE A 121 21.50 3.46 -4.03
CA ILE A 121 21.34 4.91 -3.83
C ILE A 121 20.15 5.36 -4.66
N VAL A 122 19.23 6.05 -4.01
CA VAL A 122 18.02 6.58 -4.63
C VAL A 122 17.95 8.05 -4.27
N LYS A 123 17.85 8.95 -5.25
CA LYS A 123 17.59 10.37 -4.95
C LYS A 123 16.20 10.45 -4.33
N ASN A 124 15.94 11.21 -3.27
CA ASN A 124 14.61 11.32 -2.67
C ASN A 124 13.55 11.84 -3.67
N GLU A 125 13.97 12.53 -4.74
CA GLU A 125 13.12 12.89 -5.89
C GLU A 125 12.95 11.76 -6.93
N ASP A 126 13.86 10.76 -6.95
CA ASP A 126 13.86 9.55 -7.81
C ASP A 126 13.58 8.25 -7.03
N VAL A 127 13.31 8.35 -5.71
CA VAL A 127 12.46 7.38 -5.03
C VAL A 127 11.21 7.52 -5.85
N GLU A 128 10.75 6.42 -6.45
CA GLU A 128 9.32 6.33 -6.61
C GLU A 128 8.76 6.49 -5.19
N GLU A 129 8.56 7.74 -4.75
CA GLU A 129 7.18 8.13 -4.52
C GLU A 129 6.51 7.55 -5.76
N THR A 130 5.86 6.39 -5.58
CA THR A 130 4.50 6.31 -6.11
C THR A 130 3.98 7.71 -5.84
N PRO A 131 3.92 8.59 -6.87
CA PRO A 131 3.56 9.99 -6.61
C PRO A 131 2.34 9.85 -5.75
N GLU A 132 2.23 10.49 -4.57
CA GLU A 132 1.01 10.34 -3.79
C GLU A 132 -0.12 10.60 -4.79
N VAL A 133 -0.74 9.51 -5.24
CA VAL A 133 -1.79 9.53 -6.20
C VAL A 133 -2.87 9.84 -5.21
N SER A 134 -3.03 11.16 -4.97
CA SER A 134 -4.07 11.65 -4.07
C SER A 134 -5.29 10.79 -4.33
N VAL A 135 -5.97 10.31 -3.30
CA VAL A 135 -7.08 9.37 -3.50
C VAL A 135 -8.03 9.85 -4.59
N ALA A 136 -8.20 11.17 -4.72
CA ALA A 136 -8.91 11.78 -5.84
C ALA A 136 -8.30 11.50 -7.23
N LYS A 137 -6.98 11.58 -7.40
CA LYS A 137 -6.30 11.14 -8.63
C LYS A 137 -6.48 9.62 -8.86
N ALA A 138 -6.33 8.78 -7.84
CA ALA A 138 -6.46 7.32 -7.97
C ALA A 138 -7.89 6.94 -8.35
N LEU A 139 -8.85 7.55 -7.64
CA LEU A 139 -10.26 7.47 -7.95
C LEU A 139 -10.58 8.08 -9.31
N SER A 140 -9.93 9.17 -9.74
CA SER A 140 -10.17 9.78 -11.07
C SER A 140 -9.65 8.92 -12.21
N GLU A 141 -8.56 8.17 -12.00
CA GLU A 141 -7.98 7.26 -12.98
C GLU A 141 -8.81 5.98 -13.11
N LEU A 142 -9.41 5.52 -12.00
CA LEU A 142 -10.24 4.32 -11.93
C LEU A 142 -11.73 4.57 -12.21
N ALA A 143 -12.23 5.75 -11.88
CA ALA A 143 -13.64 6.08 -12.04
C ALA A 143 -13.94 6.51 -13.47
N LYS A 144 -15.05 6.01 -14.00
CA LYS A 144 -15.59 6.48 -15.28
C LYS A 144 -16.85 7.28 -15.04
N THR A 145 -16.94 8.44 -15.70
CA THR A 145 -18.13 9.30 -15.95
C THR A 145 -18.28 10.60 -15.14
N ASN A 146 -18.96 11.57 -15.78
CA ASN A 146 -19.23 12.92 -15.28
C ASN A 146 -20.17 12.96 -14.06
N ASP A 147 -21.01 11.95 -13.86
CA ASP A 147 -22.03 11.94 -12.78
C ASP A 147 -21.40 11.84 -11.37
N PHE A 148 -20.16 11.35 -11.28
CA PHE A 148 -19.40 11.27 -10.03
C PHE A 148 -18.18 12.20 -10.00
N ALA A 149 -17.98 13.04 -11.03
CA ALA A 149 -16.86 14.00 -11.08
C ALA A 149 -16.87 14.94 -9.87
N ALA A 150 -18.07 15.38 -9.44
CA ALA A 150 -18.21 16.21 -8.24
C ALA A 150 -17.79 15.51 -6.95
N SER A 151 -18.02 14.19 -6.83
CA SER A 151 -17.58 13.39 -5.67
C SER A 151 -16.07 13.24 -5.63
N ILE A 152 -15.45 13.04 -6.80
CA ILE A 152 -13.99 12.96 -6.96
C ILE A 152 -13.34 14.31 -6.63
N ASP A 153 -13.90 15.41 -7.15
CA ASP A 153 -13.46 16.79 -6.87
C ASP A 153 -13.59 17.13 -5.39
N ALA A 154 -14.66 16.66 -4.73
CA ALA A 154 -14.86 16.85 -3.29
C ALA A 154 -13.77 16.14 -2.46
N CYS A 155 -13.43 14.89 -2.81
CA CYS A 155 -12.29 14.19 -2.20
C CYS A 155 -10.96 14.91 -2.49
N ALA A 156 -10.77 15.43 -3.71
CA ALA A 156 -9.56 16.13 -4.12
C ALA A 156 -9.35 17.41 -3.31
N THR A 157 -10.42 18.17 -3.14
CA THR A 157 -10.39 19.49 -2.49
C THR A 157 -10.17 19.36 -0.98
N SER A 158 -10.73 18.33 -0.36
CA SER A 158 -10.64 18.11 1.09
C SER A 158 -9.45 17.23 1.51
N GLY A 159 -8.78 16.58 0.56
CA GLY A 159 -7.69 15.63 0.84
C GLY A 159 -8.15 14.33 1.53
N THR A 160 -9.46 14.16 1.75
CA THR A 160 -10.07 12.99 2.38
C THR A 160 -11.41 12.68 1.73
N CYS A 161 -11.77 11.42 1.59
CA CYS A 161 -13.09 11.02 1.15
C CYS A 161 -14.03 10.76 2.32
N ALA A 162 -15.22 11.37 2.27
CA ALA A 162 -16.25 11.13 3.28
C ALA A 162 -16.81 9.70 3.15
N VAL A 163 -17.08 9.05 4.28
CA VAL A 163 -17.76 7.75 4.33
C VAL A 163 -19.10 7.83 3.61
N GLY A 164 -19.43 6.80 2.83
CA GLY A 164 -20.61 6.74 1.99
C GLY A 164 -20.52 7.52 0.67
N THR A 165 -19.39 8.16 0.36
CA THR A 165 -19.20 8.74 -0.97
C THR A 165 -19.21 7.63 -2.03
N LYS A 166 -20.05 7.77 -3.04
CA LYS A 166 -20.23 6.78 -4.11
C LYS A 166 -19.32 7.05 -5.31
N PHE A 167 -18.72 5.99 -5.86
CA PHE A 167 -17.91 6.01 -7.08
C PHE A 167 -18.36 4.92 -8.05
N ALA A 168 -18.28 5.20 -9.35
CA ALA A 168 -18.41 4.19 -10.41
C ALA A 168 -17.03 3.87 -10.98
N ILE A 169 -16.52 2.68 -10.69
CA ILE A 169 -15.16 2.24 -11.02
C ILE A 169 -15.22 1.24 -12.16
N GLU A 170 -14.43 1.48 -13.22
CA GLU A 170 -14.25 0.47 -14.25
C GLU A 170 -13.20 -0.53 -13.77
N VAL A 171 -13.65 -1.71 -13.32
CA VAL A 171 -12.78 -2.76 -12.78
C VAL A 171 -12.06 -3.56 -13.86
N ALA A 172 -12.62 -3.59 -15.07
CA ALA A 172 -12.02 -4.14 -16.29
C ALA A 172 -12.63 -3.42 -17.52
N PRO A 173 -12.00 -3.44 -18.71
CA PRO A 173 -12.50 -2.73 -19.89
C PRO A 173 -14.00 -2.98 -20.19
N GLY A 174 -14.83 -1.96 -20.02
CA GLY A 174 -16.27 -2.02 -20.21
C GLY A 174 -17.10 -2.56 -19.03
N ASP A 175 -16.45 -3.02 -17.95
CA ASP A 175 -17.11 -3.51 -16.74
C ASP A 175 -17.04 -2.47 -15.61
N ILE A 176 -18.17 -1.81 -15.35
CA ILE A 176 -18.28 -0.73 -14.37
C ILE A 176 -19.06 -1.24 -13.16
N LYS A 177 -18.48 -1.09 -11.97
CA LYS A 177 -19.11 -1.41 -10.68
C LYS A 177 -19.19 -0.17 -9.81
N ASN A 178 -20.20 -0.10 -8.94
CA ASN A 178 -20.29 1.00 -7.99
C ASN A 178 -19.71 0.61 -6.65
N PHE A 179 -19.05 1.57 -5.99
CA PHE A 179 -18.47 1.40 -4.68
C PHE A 179 -18.82 2.58 -3.77
N TYR A 180 -18.80 2.35 -2.46
CA TYR A 180 -18.93 3.35 -1.42
C TYR A 180 -17.69 3.38 -0.54
N VAL A 181 -17.30 4.57 -0.09
CA VAL A 181 -16.20 4.73 0.88
C VAL A 181 -16.61 4.18 2.23
N VAL A 182 -15.83 3.21 2.72
CA VAL A 182 -15.93 2.66 4.08
C VAL A 182 -15.09 3.48 5.03
N SER A 183 -13.85 3.77 4.64
CA SER A 183 -12.90 4.54 5.45
C SER A 183 -11.83 5.21 4.59
N ASP A 184 -11.33 6.33 5.08
CA ASP A 184 -10.15 7.01 4.56
C ASP A 184 -9.20 7.28 5.72
N VAL A 185 -8.16 6.46 5.86
CA VAL A 185 -7.24 6.49 7.01
C VAL A 185 -5.80 6.37 6.52
N GLY A 186 -4.96 7.31 6.94
CA GLY A 186 -3.55 7.35 6.55
C GLY A 186 -3.40 7.39 5.03
N ASN A 187 -2.63 6.43 4.50
CA ASN A 187 -2.32 6.29 3.07
C ASN A 187 -3.27 5.33 2.32
N GLN A 188 -4.43 5.01 2.88
CA GLN A 188 -5.35 4.02 2.31
C GLN A 188 -6.81 4.50 2.32
N VAL A 189 -7.51 4.23 1.22
CA VAL A 189 -8.97 4.35 1.14
C VAL A 189 -9.59 3.00 0.86
N THR A 190 -10.53 2.63 1.71
CA THR A 190 -11.27 1.38 1.66
C THR A 190 -12.63 1.63 1.05
N LEU A 191 -12.97 0.83 0.04
CA LEU A 191 -14.18 0.94 -0.74
C LEU A 191 -14.90 -0.39 -0.75
N ILE A 192 -16.21 -0.39 -0.50
CA ILE A 192 -17.07 -1.59 -0.59
C ILE A 192 -17.98 -1.49 -1.80
N MET A 193 -18.14 -2.59 -2.53
CA MET A 193 -19.04 -2.63 -3.69
C MET A 193 -20.51 -2.50 -3.26
N ASP A 194 -21.35 -1.91 -4.10
CA ASP A 194 -22.77 -1.67 -3.78
C ASP A 194 -23.65 -2.93 -3.73
N ARG A 195 -23.08 -4.10 -4.05
CA ARG A 195 -23.75 -5.40 -4.14
C ARG A 195 -22.76 -6.55 -3.96
N ASN A 196 -23.27 -7.76 -3.79
CA ASN A 196 -22.45 -8.97 -3.82
C ASN A 196 -21.84 -9.18 -5.21
N VAL A 197 -20.76 -9.97 -5.30
CA VAL A 197 -20.05 -10.17 -6.57
C VAL A 197 -20.96 -10.78 -7.66
N ASP A 198 -21.93 -11.58 -7.25
CA ASP A 198 -23.01 -12.16 -8.03
C ASP A 198 -24.22 -12.50 -7.11
N GLU A 199 -25.15 -13.30 -7.63
CA GLU A 199 -26.36 -13.76 -6.94
C GLU A 199 -26.18 -15.16 -6.30
N GLU A 200 -24.96 -15.69 -6.24
CA GLU A 200 -24.69 -17.00 -5.65
C GLU A 200 -24.44 -16.88 -4.14
N THR A 201 -24.73 -17.97 -3.42
CA THR A 201 -24.40 -18.12 -2.01
C THR A 201 -23.18 -19.00 -1.82
N VAL A 202 -22.46 -18.78 -0.72
CA VAL A 202 -21.22 -19.47 -0.42
C VAL A 202 -21.09 -19.70 1.09
N ALA A 203 -20.50 -20.83 1.48
CA ALA A 203 -20.07 -21.03 2.85
C ALA A 203 -18.92 -20.09 3.20
N TRP A 204 -18.85 -19.65 4.45
CA TRP A 204 -17.69 -18.93 4.96
C TRP A 204 -16.44 -19.81 4.87
N ILE A 205 -16.55 -21.06 5.35
CA ILE A 205 -15.59 -22.14 5.13
C ILE A 205 -16.31 -23.47 4.98
N ALA A 206 -16.11 -24.13 3.84
CA ALA A 206 -16.63 -25.47 3.57
C ALA A 206 -15.61 -26.56 3.97
N GLN A 207 -16.11 -27.75 4.23
CA GLN A 207 -15.33 -28.89 4.74
C GLN A 207 -14.13 -29.25 3.89
N GLY A 208 -14.32 -29.23 2.58
CA GLY A 208 -13.24 -29.51 1.65
C GLY A 208 -12.05 -28.57 1.83
N ASP A 209 -12.30 -27.29 2.10
CA ASP A 209 -11.25 -26.29 2.27
C ASP A 209 -10.71 -26.25 3.71
N TYR A 210 -11.57 -26.48 4.70
CA TYR A 210 -11.15 -26.65 6.10
C TYR A 210 -10.14 -27.78 6.27
N VAL A 211 -10.41 -28.95 5.68
CA VAL A 211 -9.49 -30.10 5.71
C VAL A 211 -8.19 -29.82 4.97
N LYS A 212 -8.25 -29.12 3.81
CA LYS A 212 -7.02 -28.72 3.07
C LYS A 212 -6.16 -27.74 3.87
N ALA A 213 -6.77 -26.90 4.70
CA ALA A 213 -6.06 -25.98 5.57
C ALA A 213 -5.39 -26.66 6.79
N GLY A 214 -5.60 -27.96 6.96
CA GLY A 214 -5.05 -28.75 8.07
C GLY A 214 -6.05 -29.02 9.19
N GLY A 215 -7.31 -28.65 9.02
CA GLY A 215 -8.40 -28.99 9.91
C GLY A 215 -8.68 -30.49 9.94
N THR A 216 -9.11 -30.99 11.10
CA THR A 216 -9.59 -32.38 11.23
C THR A 216 -11.10 -32.39 11.22
N ALA A 217 -11.70 -33.00 10.20
CA ALA A 217 -13.14 -33.18 10.16
C ALA A 217 -13.57 -34.28 11.17
N TRP A 218 -14.52 -33.95 12.05
CA TRP A 218 -15.09 -34.85 13.07
C TRP A 218 -16.47 -35.41 12.64
N ASN A 219 -17.18 -34.75 11.72
CA ASN A 219 -18.46 -35.17 11.14
C ASN A 219 -18.73 -34.38 9.84
N ASP A 220 -19.89 -34.57 9.20
CA ASP A 220 -20.28 -33.87 7.95
C ASP A 220 -20.48 -32.34 8.12
N TRP A 221 -20.34 -31.80 9.34
CA TRP A 221 -20.51 -30.38 9.70
C TRP A 221 -19.28 -29.76 10.39
N SER A 222 -18.15 -30.47 10.42
CA SER A 222 -17.01 -30.11 11.27
C SER A 222 -16.07 -29.09 10.63
N ASP A 223 -16.63 -27.97 10.20
CA ASP A 223 -15.91 -26.85 9.63
C ASP A 223 -16.04 -25.71 10.62
N ASN A 224 -14.92 -25.12 10.99
CA ASN A 224 -14.91 -24.10 12.02
C ASN A 224 -14.09 -22.90 11.56
N ASN A 225 -14.18 -21.82 12.33
CA ASN A 225 -13.65 -20.53 11.98
C ASN A 225 -12.14 -20.38 12.20
N THR A 226 -11.45 -21.44 12.62
CA THR A 226 -10.02 -21.43 13.00
C THR A 226 -9.11 -21.00 11.84
N PHE A 227 -9.47 -21.33 10.61
CA PHE A 227 -8.66 -21.01 9.42
C PHE A 227 -9.22 -19.84 8.60
N GLY A 228 -10.20 -19.11 9.14
CA GLY A 228 -10.82 -17.98 8.45
C GLY A 228 -11.71 -18.37 7.26
N PRO A 229 -12.16 -17.38 6.48
CA PRO A 229 -13.15 -17.56 5.42
C PRO A 229 -12.54 -18.14 4.15
N ILE A 230 -11.86 -19.28 4.21
CA ILE A 230 -11.07 -19.78 3.07
C ILE A 230 -11.93 -19.96 1.82
N THR A 231 -13.13 -20.52 1.98
CA THR A 231 -14.04 -20.79 0.86
C THR A 231 -14.59 -19.49 0.27
N ALA A 232 -15.12 -18.59 1.11
CA ALA A 232 -15.62 -17.30 0.64
C ALA A 232 -14.53 -16.43 0.00
N LEU A 233 -13.30 -16.46 0.53
CA LEU A 233 -12.16 -15.74 -0.05
C LEU A 233 -11.73 -16.33 -1.40
N ASN A 234 -11.62 -17.66 -1.51
CA ASN A 234 -11.31 -18.32 -2.78
C ASN A 234 -12.35 -17.99 -3.84
N TYR A 235 -13.63 -17.95 -3.44
CA TYR A 235 -14.72 -17.55 -4.31
C TYR A 235 -14.54 -16.11 -4.80
N LEU A 236 -14.36 -15.16 -3.88
CA LEU A 236 -14.11 -13.76 -4.21
C LEU A 236 -12.91 -13.57 -5.14
N GLU A 237 -11.79 -14.23 -4.85
CA GLU A 237 -10.57 -14.18 -5.67
C GLU A 237 -10.85 -14.68 -7.09
N SER A 238 -11.62 -15.76 -7.25
CA SER A 238 -12.01 -16.28 -8.56
C SER A 238 -12.93 -15.33 -9.34
N GLN A 239 -13.85 -14.66 -8.65
CA GLN A 239 -14.81 -13.73 -9.29
C GLN A 239 -14.17 -12.37 -9.64
N THR A 240 -13.05 -12.03 -9.00
CA THR A 240 -12.34 -10.75 -9.21
C THR A 240 -11.03 -10.92 -9.99
N SER A 241 -10.71 -12.13 -10.45
CA SER A 241 -9.44 -12.41 -11.15
C SER A 241 -9.27 -11.61 -12.45
N GLU A 242 -10.38 -11.35 -13.14
CA GLU A 242 -10.43 -10.62 -14.41
C GLU A 242 -10.45 -9.08 -14.24
N TRP A 243 -10.42 -8.57 -13.00
CA TRP A 243 -10.37 -7.14 -12.72
C TRP A 243 -8.99 -6.58 -13.05
N THR A 244 -8.81 -6.18 -14.30
CA THR A 244 -7.53 -5.74 -14.86
C THR A 244 -7.15 -4.32 -14.48
N ASN A 245 -8.11 -3.46 -14.15
CA ASN A 245 -7.86 -2.07 -13.73
C ASN A 245 -7.63 -1.93 -12.22
N ILE A 246 -8.00 -2.92 -11.42
CA ILE A 246 -7.72 -2.94 -9.97
C ILE A 246 -6.38 -3.61 -9.75
N ALA A 247 -5.45 -3.03 -8.99
CA ALA A 247 -4.16 -3.66 -8.71
C ALA A 247 -4.30 -4.86 -7.75
N ALA A 248 -3.57 -5.94 -8.02
CA ALA A 248 -3.47 -7.09 -7.13
C ALA A 248 -2.49 -6.76 -6.03
N LYS A 249 -2.78 -7.20 -4.82
CA LYS A 249 -1.91 -7.01 -3.68
C LYS A 249 -2.09 -8.10 -2.64
N GLU A 250 -1.22 -8.06 -1.65
CA GLU A 250 -1.34 -8.93 -0.48
C GLU A 250 -2.33 -8.33 0.52
N PHE A 251 -3.31 -9.12 0.93
CA PHE A 251 -4.22 -8.78 2.02
C PHE A 251 -3.88 -9.62 3.24
N THR A 252 -3.81 -8.96 4.36
CA THR A 252 -3.68 -9.61 5.66
C THR A 252 -5.00 -9.46 6.40
N LEU A 253 -5.59 -10.57 6.80
CA LEU A 253 -6.75 -10.60 7.68
C LEU A 253 -6.26 -10.91 9.10
N THR A 254 -6.34 -9.92 9.97
CA THR A 254 -5.85 -9.96 11.36
C THR A 254 -6.94 -10.26 12.40
N ASP A 255 -8.17 -10.53 11.97
CA ASP A 255 -9.34 -10.63 12.86
C ASP A 255 -9.79 -12.08 13.15
N SER A 256 -8.88 -13.04 12.95
CA SER A 256 -9.12 -14.42 13.36
C SER A 256 -8.43 -14.68 14.71
N VAL A 257 -9.18 -15.19 15.68
CA VAL A 257 -8.72 -15.51 17.04
C VAL A 257 -7.55 -16.52 17.04
N TYR A 258 -7.33 -17.22 15.92
CA TYR A 258 -6.43 -18.37 15.82
C TYR A 258 -5.25 -18.18 14.86
N GLY A 259 -5.11 -17.01 14.21
CA GLY A 259 -3.97 -16.71 13.35
C GLY A 259 -4.22 -15.64 12.30
N MET A 260 -3.13 -15.13 11.73
CA MET A 260 -3.17 -14.18 10.62
C MET A 260 -3.28 -14.95 9.29
N LEU A 261 -4.26 -14.59 8.46
CA LEU A 261 -4.40 -15.15 7.12
C LEU A 261 -3.93 -14.14 6.09
N THR A 262 -2.93 -14.54 5.32
CA THR A 262 -2.40 -13.73 4.22
C THR A 262 -2.87 -14.28 2.89
N ARG A 263 -3.51 -13.42 2.09
CA ARG A 263 -3.89 -13.70 0.70
C ARG A 263 -3.02 -12.89 -0.24
N ALA A 264 -2.13 -13.56 -0.96
CA ALA A 264 -1.24 -12.89 -1.91
C ALA A 264 -1.92 -12.70 -3.28
N ASN A 265 -1.61 -11.59 -3.95
CA ASN A 265 -2.05 -11.28 -5.32
C ASN A 265 -3.58 -11.23 -5.54
N ALA A 266 -4.37 -10.94 -4.51
CA ALA A 266 -5.82 -10.76 -4.66
C ALA A 266 -6.16 -9.32 -5.05
N ARG A 267 -7.31 -9.14 -5.74
CA ARG A 267 -7.79 -7.82 -6.22
C ARG A 267 -8.80 -7.18 -5.27
N ALA A 268 -9.47 -8.00 -4.45
CA ALA A 268 -10.42 -7.59 -3.44
C ALA A 268 -10.29 -8.49 -2.21
N ARG A 269 -10.78 -8.00 -1.07
CA ARG A 269 -10.97 -8.77 0.17
C ARG A 269 -12.40 -8.66 0.65
N MET A 270 -12.71 -9.35 1.74
CA MET A 270 -13.97 -9.21 2.46
C MET A 270 -13.87 -8.07 3.48
N LEU A 271 -15.01 -7.46 3.80
CA LEU A 271 -15.14 -6.50 4.88
C LEU A 271 -14.85 -7.17 6.23
N THR A 272 -14.28 -6.48 7.21
CA THR A 272 -14.17 -6.99 8.59
C THR A 272 -15.44 -6.66 9.39
N TYR A 273 -15.68 -7.35 10.51
CA TYR A 273 -16.74 -7.02 11.46
C TYR A 273 -16.62 -5.57 11.95
N THR A 274 -15.41 -5.12 12.27
CA THR A 274 -15.17 -3.76 12.77
C THR A 274 -15.56 -2.72 11.71
N GLU A 275 -15.19 -2.93 10.46
CA GLU A 275 -15.58 -2.07 9.35
C GLU A 275 -17.09 -2.13 9.08
N ALA A 276 -17.68 -3.33 9.09
CA ALA A 276 -19.13 -3.52 8.94
C ALA A 276 -19.90 -2.73 9.99
N ASN A 277 -19.53 -2.90 11.26
CA ASN A 277 -20.17 -2.23 12.39
C ASN A 277 -20.00 -0.70 12.34
N ALA A 278 -18.93 -0.20 11.73
CA ALA A 278 -18.70 1.24 11.55
C ALA A 278 -19.60 1.87 10.47
N ILE A 279 -20.13 1.07 9.52
CA ILE A 279 -20.95 1.56 8.40
C ILE A 279 -22.39 1.06 8.42
N ILE A 280 -22.76 0.26 9.41
CA ILE A 280 -24.06 -0.42 9.44
C ILE A 280 -25.25 0.54 9.60
N GLU A 281 -25.00 1.76 10.10
CA GLU A 281 -26.01 2.82 10.17
C GLU A 281 -26.39 3.41 8.81
N TYR A 282 -25.62 3.10 7.75
CA TYR A 282 -25.87 3.61 6.42
C TYR A 282 -26.62 2.59 5.57
N ASP A 283 -27.78 3.00 5.04
CA ASP A 283 -28.64 2.16 4.18
C ASP A 283 -27.90 1.52 3.00
N TRP A 284 -26.87 2.16 2.45
CA TRP A 284 -26.11 1.62 1.32
C TRP A 284 -25.22 0.43 1.69
N SER A 285 -24.96 0.20 2.98
CA SER A 285 -24.16 -0.94 3.44
C SER A 285 -24.90 -2.28 3.31
N TYR A 286 -26.23 -2.25 3.25
CA TYR A 286 -27.11 -3.41 3.07
C TYR A 286 -28.15 -3.25 1.94
N GLY A 287 -28.40 -2.04 1.47
CA GLY A 287 -29.26 -1.76 0.31
C GLY A 287 -28.71 -2.47 -0.92
N ASN A 288 -29.56 -3.23 -1.63
CA ASN A 288 -29.24 -4.22 -2.69
C ASN A 288 -29.02 -5.67 -2.22
N LEU A 289 -29.34 -6.01 -0.97
CA LEU A 289 -29.50 -7.40 -0.53
C LEU A 289 -30.95 -7.87 -0.67
N GLY A 290 -31.14 -9.17 -0.90
CA GLY A 290 -32.46 -9.76 -1.10
C GLY A 290 -33.15 -10.06 0.22
N SER A 291 -34.40 -9.61 0.40
CA SER A 291 -35.24 -10.03 1.53
C SER A 291 -35.96 -11.36 1.28
N ASP A 292 -36.26 -11.65 0.00
CA ASP A 292 -37.18 -12.72 -0.37
C ASP A 292 -36.46 -13.95 -0.95
N ASN A 293 -35.24 -13.76 -1.49
CA ASN A 293 -34.42 -14.82 -2.05
C ASN A 293 -32.95 -14.60 -1.65
N PRO A 294 -32.19 -15.69 -1.44
CA PRO A 294 -30.76 -15.59 -1.17
C PRO A 294 -30.01 -15.01 -2.39
N PRO A 295 -28.84 -14.36 -2.18
CA PRO A 295 -28.21 -14.14 -0.88
C PRO A 295 -28.94 -13.07 -0.05
N TYR A 296 -29.32 -13.46 1.18
CA TYR A 296 -29.96 -12.61 2.19
C TYR A 296 -28.98 -11.62 2.83
N GLY A 297 -27.70 -11.71 2.47
CA GLY A 297 -26.64 -10.91 3.05
C GLY A 297 -25.28 -11.22 2.44
N TYR A 298 -24.24 -10.84 3.15
CA TYR A 298 -22.87 -11.19 2.81
C TYR A 298 -22.03 -11.47 4.05
N TRP A 299 -21.07 -12.36 3.91
CA TRP A 299 -20.11 -12.66 4.95
C TRP A 299 -19.12 -11.50 5.17
N THR A 300 -18.79 -11.20 6.42
CA THR A 300 -17.53 -10.51 6.76
C THR A 300 -16.37 -11.52 6.86
N SER A 301 -15.14 -11.02 6.90
CA SER A 301 -13.93 -11.83 7.11
C SER A 301 -13.73 -12.26 8.57
N SER A 302 -14.52 -11.74 9.50
CA SER A 302 -14.27 -11.88 10.93
C SER A 302 -14.98 -13.11 11.52
N ALA A 303 -14.21 -13.89 12.28
CA ALA A 303 -14.70 -15.02 13.04
C ALA A 303 -15.52 -14.56 14.26
N TYR A 304 -16.47 -15.38 14.70
CA TYR A 304 -17.09 -15.18 16.01
C TYR A 304 -16.22 -15.81 17.09
N ALA A 305 -15.73 -14.98 18.02
CA ALA A 305 -14.73 -15.42 19.00
C ALA A 305 -15.26 -16.42 20.03
N ASP A 306 -16.56 -16.35 20.35
CA ASP A 306 -17.17 -17.15 21.42
C ASP A 306 -17.68 -18.51 20.92
N ASP A 307 -17.84 -18.69 19.61
CA ASP A 307 -18.22 -19.97 19.00
C ASP A 307 -17.40 -20.23 17.74
N VAL A 308 -16.59 -21.28 17.78
CA VAL A 308 -15.73 -21.69 16.67
C VAL A 308 -16.52 -22.07 15.43
N PHE A 309 -17.81 -22.38 15.52
CA PHE A 309 -18.62 -22.74 14.35
C PHE A 309 -19.28 -21.54 13.68
N ARG A 310 -19.03 -20.31 14.15
CA ARG A 310 -19.74 -19.12 13.67
C ARG A 310 -18.83 -18.00 13.19
N ALA A 311 -19.37 -17.17 12.32
CA ALA A 311 -18.76 -15.93 11.84
C ALA A 311 -19.82 -14.83 11.75
N TRP A 312 -19.38 -13.61 11.45
CA TRP A 312 -20.26 -12.44 11.38
C TRP A 312 -20.68 -12.14 9.93
N PRO A 313 -21.92 -12.41 9.51
CA PRO A 313 -22.51 -11.85 8.30
C PRO A 313 -23.16 -10.47 8.55
N VAL A 314 -23.40 -9.75 7.46
CA VAL A 314 -24.31 -8.61 7.38
C VAL A 314 -25.54 -9.04 6.60
N ASP A 315 -26.74 -8.85 7.16
CA ASP A 315 -28.00 -9.20 6.50
C ASP A 315 -28.62 -8.02 5.71
N TYR A 316 -29.73 -8.29 5.03
CA TYR A 316 -30.46 -7.32 4.20
C TYR A 316 -31.17 -6.21 4.98
N GLU A 317 -31.31 -6.34 6.30
CA GLU A 317 -31.86 -5.32 7.19
C GLU A 317 -30.77 -4.44 7.83
N GLY A 318 -29.49 -4.72 7.56
CA GLY A 318 -28.38 -4.06 8.24
C GLY A 318 -28.14 -4.62 9.64
N GLY A 319 -28.52 -5.86 9.90
CA GLY A 319 -28.15 -6.60 11.09
C GLY A 319 -26.77 -7.27 10.94
N ILE A 320 -25.99 -7.26 12.02
CA ILE A 320 -24.77 -8.08 12.14
C ILE A 320 -25.04 -9.11 13.23
N TYR A 321 -25.25 -10.35 12.80
CA TYR A 321 -25.55 -11.50 13.67
C TYR A 321 -24.50 -12.58 13.47
N ASP A 322 -24.36 -13.52 14.39
CA ASP A 322 -23.52 -14.69 14.20
C ASP A 322 -24.29 -15.78 13.43
N ASP A 323 -23.64 -16.43 12.47
CA ASP A 323 -24.22 -17.57 11.75
C ASP A 323 -23.16 -18.66 11.46
N ASP A 324 -23.64 -19.87 11.19
CA ASP A 324 -22.86 -21.09 11.02
C ASP A 324 -21.95 -21.00 9.78
N VAL A 325 -20.65 -21.16 9.96
CA VAL A 325 -19.64 -20.93 8.90
C VAL A 325 -19.71 -21.90 7.74
N TYR A 326 -20.27 -23.09 7.95
CA TYR A 326 -20.42 -24.13 6.92
C TYR A 326 -21.66 -23.92 6.05
N TYR A 327 -22.59 -23.04 6.45
CA TYR A 327 -23.85 -22.86 5.75
C TYR A 327 -23.65 -22.04 4.46
N ASP A 328 -24.01 -22.62 3.33
CA ASP A 328 -23.85 -22.04 1.99
C ASP A 328 -25.15 -21.58 1.35
N GLY A 329 -26.27 -21.55 2.09
CA GLY A 329 -27.60 -21.22 1.55
C GLY A 329 -28.07 -19.78 1.77
N SER A 330 -27.35 -18.98 2.56
CA SER A 330 -27.82 -17.66 3.01
C SER A 330 -27.06 -16.46 2.45
N TYR A 331 -25.73 -16.54 2.33
CA TYR A 331 -24.90 -15.36 2.19
C TYR A 331 -23.97 -15.45 0.99
N GLY A 332 -23.78 -14.32 0.31
CA GLY A 332 -22.78 -14.18 -0.75
C GLY A 332 -21.50 -13.52 -0.25
N VAL A 333 -20.71 -12.99 -1.18
CA VAL A 333 -19.51 -12.21 -0.87
C VAL A 333 -19.59 -10.83 -1.49
N ARG A 334 -19.28 -9.81 -0.68
CA ARG A 334 -19.27 -8.41 -1.11
C ARG A 334 -17.82 -7.91 -1.22
N PRO A 335 -17.33 -7.58 -2.42
CA PRO A 335 -15.97 -7.13 -2.62
C PRO A 335 -15.66 -5.83 -1.88
N VAL A 336 -14.52 -5.81 -1.21
CA VAL A 336 -13.85 -4.62 -0.68
C VAL A 336 -12.54 -4.44 -1.41
N ILE A 337 -12.31 -3.26 -1.97
CA ILE A 337 -11.03 -2.87 -2.57
C ILE A 337 -10.40 -1.78 -1.72
N GLU A 338 -9.08 -1.71 -1.80
CA GLU A 338 -8.29 -0.75 -1.05
C GLU A 338 -7.30 -0.06 -1.99
N LEU A 339 -7.44 1.25 -2.09
CA LEU A 339 -6.58 2.10 -2.91
C LEU A 339 -5.52 2.74 -2.01
N SER A 340 -4.27 2.69 -2.43
CA SER A 340 -3.21 3.46 -1.80
C SER A 340 -3.24 4.91 -2.31
N LYS A 341 -3.04 5.86 -1.39
CA LYS A 341 -2.70 7.23 -1.73
C LYS A 341 -1.26 7.32 -2.22
#